data_AF-H6BDS1-F1
#
_entry.id   AF-H6BDS1-F1
#
_cell.length_a   1.000
_cell.length_b   1.000
_cell.length_c   1.000
_cell.angle_alpha   90.00
_cell.angle_beta   90.00
_cell.angle_gamma   90.00
#
_symmetry.space_group_name_H-M   'P 1'
#
loop_
_entity.id
_entity.type
_entity.pdbx_description
1 polymer ?
#
loop_
_entity_poly.entity_id
_entity_poly.type
_entity_poly.pdbx_seq_one_letter_code
_entity_poly.pdbx_strand_id
1 'polypeptide(L)'
;SGSDLKNLCVTAAHLPIREILEKEKKEKALAEVEKRPLPQSCSSNDVRALRISDFKHAHEQVCASVSSDSTNMNELIQWNDLYGDGGSRKKTTLSYFM
;
A
#
# COMPACT_ATOMS: atom_id res chain seq x y z
N SER A 1 2.00 0.49 -8.86
CA SER A 1 1.25 -0.76 -9.10
C SER A 1 -0.04 -0.80 -8.28
N GLY A 2 -1.04 -1.60 -8.67
CA GLY A 2 -2.25 -1.81 -7.86
C GLY A 2 -1.97 -2.44 -6.50
N SER A 3 -0.91 -3.26 -6.40
CA SER A 3 -0.39 -3.77 -5.11
C SER A 3 0.08 -2.64 -4.19
N ASP A 4 0.73 -1.61 -4.74
CA ASP A 4 1.22 -0.47 -3.97
C ASP A 4 0.06 0.34 -3.41
N LEU A 5 -0.99 0.54 -4.22
CA LEU A 5 -2.21 1.21 -3.77
C LEU A 5 -2.92 0.42 -2.66
N LYS A 6 -2.99 -0.90 -2.78
CA LYS A 6 -3.50 -1.77 -1.70
C LYS A 6 -2.67 -1.56 -0.43
N ASN A 7 -1.34 -1.61 -0.53
CA ASN A 7 -0.47 -1.45 0.62
C ASN A 7 -0.59 -0.07 1.27
N LEU A 8 -0.70 0.99 0.47
CA LEU A 8 -0.94 2.36 0.94
C LEU A 8 -2.23 2.43 1.77
N CYS A 9 -3.35 1.94 1.22
CA CYS A 9 -4.64 1.94 1.90
C CYS A 9 -4.62 1.09 3.18
N VAL A 10 -3.97 -0.07 3.14
CA VAL A 10 -3.82 -0.96 4.29
C VAL A 10 -3.00 -0.27 5.39
N THR A 11 -1.89 0.39 5.05
CA THR A 11 -1.06 1.11 6.02
C THR A 11 -1.84 2.27 6.64
N ALA A 12 -2.56 3.05 5.83
CA ALA A 12 -3.41 4.15 6.32
C ALA A 12 -4.52 3.65 7.27
N ALA A 13 -5.21 2.56 6.91
CA ALA A 13 -6.29 1.97 7.71
C ALA A 13 -5.81 1.47 9.09
N HIS A 14 -4.55 1.01 9.19
CA HIS A 14 -3.99 0.54 10.45
C HIS A 14 -3.55 1.66 11.39
N LEU A 15 -3.39 2.90 10.93
CA LEU A 15 -2.90 3.99 11.79
C LEU A 15 -3.86 4.31 12.95
N PRO A 16 -5.17 4.54 12.73
CA PRO A 16 -6.12 4.76 13.82
C PRO A 16 -6.12 3.62 14.86
N ILE A 17 -5.96 2.38 14.40
CA ILE A 17 -5.93 1.20 15.27
C ILE A 17 -4.67 1.21 16.14
N ARG A 18 -3.50 1.53 15.56
CA ARG A 18 -2.25 1.66 16.32
C ARG A 18 -2.32 2.78 17.35
N GLU A 19 -2.90 3.92 17.01
CA GLU A 19 -3.08 5.05 17.93
C GLU A 19 -3.88 4.64 19.18
N ILE A 20 -4.96 3.87 19.01
CA ILE A 20 -5.77 3.35 20.13
C ILE A 20 -4.95 2.39 20.99
N LEU A 21 -4.28 1.41 20.37
CA LEU A 21 -3.47 0.44 21.10
C LEU A 21 -2.33 1.11 21.88
N GLU A 22 -1.74 2.19 21.34
CA GLU A 22 -0.74 2.97 22.05
C GLU A 22 -1.33 3.76 23.22
N LYS A 23 -2.51 4.36 23.06
CA LYS A 23 -3.22 5.03 24.16
C LYS A 23 -3.54 4.06 25.28
N GLU A 24 -4.10 2.90 24.95
CA GLU A 24 -4.39 1.86 25.95
C GLU A 24 -3.13 1.41 26.71
N LYS A 25 -2.02 1.19 26.00
CA LYS A 25 -0.75 0.82 26.63
C LYS A 25 -0.25 1.89 27.60
N LYS A 26 -0.35 3.16 27.20
CA LYS A 26 0.06 4.29 28.05
C LYS A 26 -0.84 4.44 29.27
N GLU A 27 -2.15 4.34 29.11
CA GLU A 27 -3.11 4.43 30.22
C GLU A 27 -2.95 3.27 31.21
N LYS A 28 -2.71 2.04 30.72
CA LYS A 28 -2.41 0.89 31.57
C LYS A 28 -1.13 1.11 32.37
N ALA A 29 -0.05 1.59 31.74
CA ALA A 29 1.21 1.90 32.42
C ALA A 29 1.04 2.98 33.50
N LEU A 30 0.23 4.02 33.23
CA LEU A 30 -0.07 5.07 34.22
C LEU A 30 -0.90 4.55 35.39
N ALA A 31 -1.90 3.71 35.14
CA ALA A 31 -2.73 3.11 36.19
C ALA A 31 -1.91 2.20 37.13
N GLU A 32 -0.93 1.47 36.59
CA GLU A 32 0.01 0.67 37.40
C GLU A 32 0.86 1.55 38.32
N VAL A 33 1.37 2.68 37.83
CA VAL A 33 2.16 3.63 38.62
C VAL A 33 1.31 4.30 39.70
N GLU A 34 0.10 4.73 39.37
CA GLU A 34 -0.82 5.41 40.31
C GLU A 34 -1.59 4.44 41.24
N LYS A 35 -1.38 3.12 41.11
CA LYS A 35 -2.19 2.07 41.80
C LYS A 35 -3.70 2.28 41.63
N ARG A 36 -4.11 2.74 40.46
CA ARG A 36 -5.52 2.98 40.09
C ARG A 36 -6.10 1.72 39.43
N PRO A 37 -7.42 1.49 39.49
CA PRO A 37 -8.05 0.44 38.69
C PRO A 37 -7.73 0.58 37.19
N LEU A 38 -7.62 -0.58 36.52
CA LEU A 38 -7.31 -0.68 35.09
C LEU A 38 -8.33 0.10 34.23
N PRO A 39 -7.88 0.84 33.21
CA PRO A 39 -8.77 1.56 32.30
C PRO A 39 -9.64 0.60 31.48
N GLN A 40 -10.80 1.07 31.04
CA GLN A 40 -11.70 0.32 30.16
C GLN A 40 -11.00 -0.01 28.84
N SER A 41 -11.25 -1.21 28.31
CA SER A 41 -10.77 -1.61 26.98
C SER A 41 -11.44 -0.76 25.90
N CYS A 42 -10.66 -0.24 24.96
CA CYS A 42 -11.18 0.42 23.77
C CYS A 42 -11.94 -0.59 22.89
N SER A 43 -12.99 -0.09 22.26
CA SER A 43 -13.91 -0.81 21.40
C SER A 43 -13.77 -0.33 19.95
N SER A 44 -14.48 -1.00 19.03
CA SER A 44 -14.51 -0.56 17.63
C SER A 44 -15.06 0.86 17.44
N ASN A 45 -15.85 1.37 18.39
CA ASN A 45 -16.42 2.72 18.31
C ASN A 45 -15.37 3.81 18.61
N ASP A 46 -14.25 3.45 19.23
CA ASP A 46 -13.18 4.39 19.58
C ASP A 46 -12.22 4.62 18.40
N VAL A 47 -12.38 3.83 17.32
CA VAL A 47 -11.59 3.98 16.10
C VAL A 47 -12.04 5.23 15.37
N ARG A 48 -11.17 6.24 15.33
CA ARG A 48 -11.45 7.46 14.57
C ARG A 48 -11.57 7.18 13.07
N ALA A 49 -12.36 8.01 12.40
CA ALA A 49 -12.42 8.01 10.94
C ALA A 49 -11.05 8.34 10.33
N LEU A 50 -10.82 7.80 9.12
CA LEU A 50 -9.62 8.07 8.34
C LEU A 50 -9.60 9.52 7.86
N ARG A 51 -8.40 10.10 7.88
CA ARG A 51 -8.12 11.47 7.45
C ARG A 51 -7.06 11.46 6.36
N ILE A 52 -6.98 12.54 5.60
CA ILE A 52 -5.94 12.69 4.57
C ILE A 52 -4.52 12.63 5.14
N SER A 53 -4.33 13.03 6.40
CA SER A 53 -3.06 12.89 7.12
C SER A 53 -2.56 11.45 7.18
N ASP A 54 -3.47 10.50 7.27
CA ASP A 54 -3.15 9.07 7.42
C ASP A 54 -2.59 8.52 6.12
N PHE A 55 -3.16 8.98 4.99
CA PHE A 55 -2.65 8.69 3.67
C PHE A 55 -1.30 9.34 3.40
N LYS A 56 -1.07 10.57 3.88
CA LYS A 56 0.25 11.22 3.78
C LYS A 56 1.31 10.43 4.55
N HIS A 57 1.01 10.02 5.78
CA HIS A 57 1.91 9.21 6.57
C HIS A 57 2.14 7.82 5.95
N ALA A 58 1.08 7.18 5.43
CA ALA A 58 1.22 5.92 4.72
C ALA A 58 2.07 6.06 3.44
N HIS A 59 1.96 7.17 2.74
CA HIS A 59 2.74 7.46 1.52
C HIS A 59 4.23 7.65 1.83
N GLU A 60 4.58 8.20 2.99
CA GLU A 60 5.98 8.27 3.44
C GLU A 60 6.59 6.88 3.71
N GLN A 61 5.76 5.89 4.05
CA GLN A 61 6.20 4.52 4.34
C GLN A 61 6.12 3.58 3.13
N VAL A 62 5.19 3.82 2.20
CA VAL A 62 4.93 2.95 1.06
C VAL A 62 5.37 3.64 -0.23
N CYS A 63 6.49 3.18 -0.78
CA CYS A 63 7.00 3.64 -2.07
C CYS A 63 6.43 2.83 -3.25
N ALA A 64 6.48 3.40 -4.45
CA ALA A 64 6.18 2.67 -5.67
C ALA A 64 7.14 1.48 -5.85
N SER A 65 6.60 0.29 -6.12
CA SER A 65 7.41 -0.92 -6.32
C SER A 65 7.99 -1.03 -7.73
N VAL A 66 7.42 -0.29 -8.67
CA VAL A 66 7.83 -0.28 -10.08
C VAL A 66 8.27 1.13 -10.46
N SER A 67 9.48 1.24 -11.00
CA SER A 67 10.01 2.47 -11.58
C SER A 67 9.92 2.42 -13.10
N SER A 68 9.52 3.53 -13.72
CA SER A 68 9.54 3.71 -15.17
C SER A 68 10.94 3.53 -15.76
N ASP A 69 11.98 3.86 -15.00
CA ASP A 69 13.37 3.79 -15.46
C ASP A 69 14.03 2.44 -15.16
N SER A 70 13.27 1.47 -14.63
CA SER A 70 13.80 0.15 -14.33
C SER A 70 14.09 -0.64 -15.61
N THR A 71 15.17 -1.45 -15.60
CA THR A 71 15.52 -2.33 -16.72
C THR A 71 14.34 -3.22 -17.14
N ASN A 72 13.63 -3.78 -16.17
CA ASN A 72 12.44 -4.62 -16.42
C ASN A 72 11.35 -3.85 -17.19
N MET A 73 11.10 -2.58 -16.84
CA MET A 73 10.09 -1.77 -17.52
C MET A 73 10.54 -1.40 -18.94
N ASN A 74 11.82 -1.08 -19.13
CA ASN A 74 12.38 -0.79 -20.45
C ASN A 74 12.32 -2.01 -21.39
N GLU A 75 12.60 -3.21 -20.89
CA GLU A 75 12.47 -4.45 -21.65
C GLU A 75 11.01 -4.73 -22.05
N LEU A 76 10.05 -4.47 -21.14
CA LEU A 76 8.62 -4.58 -21.44
C LEU A 76 8.17 -3.59 -22.51
N ILE A 77 8.65 -2.35 -22.45
CA ILE A 77 8.37 -1.32 -23.46
C ILE A 77 8.92 -1.77 -24.82
N GLN A 78 10.19 -2.19 -24.88
CA GLN A 78 10.80 -2.67 -26.12
C GLN A 78 10.05 -3.88 -26.70
N TRP A 79 9.62 -4.81 -25.83
CA TRP A 79 8.81 -5.94 -26.25
C TRP A 79 7.46 -5.48 -26.82
N ASN A 80 6.78 -4.54 -26.15
CA ASN A 80 5.51 -3.99 -26.60
C ASN A 80 5.63 -3.26 -27.94
N ASP A 81 6.71 -2.51 -28.18
CA ASP A 81 6.92 -1.81 -29.45
C ASP A 81 7.14 -2.77 -30.63
N LEU A 82 7.72 -3.95 -30.35
CA LEU A 82 7.97 -4.97 -31.36
C LEU A 82 6.75 -5.88 -31.60
N TYR A 83 6.05 -6.28 -30.54
CA TYR A 83 5.07 -7.37 -30.57
C TYR A 83 3.67 -6.99 -30.09
N GLY A 84 3.52 -5.83 -29.47
CA GLY A 84 2.26 -5.31 -28.96
C GLY A 84 1.32 -4.84 -30.06
N ASP A 85 0.20 -4.26 -29.64
CA ASP A 85 -0.84 -3.82 -30.56
C ASP A 85 -0.37 -2.59 -31.36
N GLY A 86 -0.31 -2.71 -32.69
CA GLY A 86 0.32 -1.72 -33.57
C GLY A 86 1.85 -1.80 -33.68
N GLY A 87 2.46 -2.88 -33.17
CA GLY A 87 3.91 -3.09 -33.20
C GLY A 87 4.51 -3.11 -34.62
N SER A 88 5.78 -2.71 -34.71
CA SER A 88 6.49 -2.51 -36.00
C SER A 88 6.84 -3.83 -36.72
N ARG A 89 6.74 -4.96 -36.03
CA ARG A 89 7.15 -6.25 -36.61
C ARG A 89 6.10 -6.74 -37.60
N LYS A 90 6.49 -6.84 -38.88
CA LYS A 90 5.68 -7.46 -39.94
C LYS A 90 5.35 -8.90 -39.53
N LYS A 91 4.06 -9.23 -39.41
CA LYS A 91 3.61 -10.62 -39.22
C LYS A 91 4.02 -11.41 -40.48
N THR A 92 4.98 -12.32 -40.35
CA THR A 92 5.35 -13.23 -41.43
C THR A 92 4.18 -14.16 -41.71
N THR A 93 3.59 -14.06 -42.89
CA THR A 93 2.63 -15.04 -43.40
C THR A 93 3.34 -16.38 -43.57
N LEU A 94 2.92 -17.39 -42.81
CA LEU A 94 3.44 -18.75 -42.93
C LEU A 94 3.02 -19.31 -44.29
N SER A 95 3.99 -19.81 -45.06
CA SER A 95 3.80 -20.31 -46.43
C SER A 95 2.95 -21.59 -46.53
N TYR A 96 2.55 -22.18 -45.40
CA TYR A 96 1.77 -23.42 -45.35
C TYR A 96 0.28 -23.24 -45.69
N PHE A 97 -0.21 -22.00 -45.74
CA PHE A 97 -1.60 -21.69 -46.11
C PHE A 97 -1.75 -21.18 -47.55
N MET A 98 -0.81 -21.52 -48.45
CA MET A 98 -0.96 -21.32 -49.90
C MET A 98 -1.44 -22.59 -50.60
#